data_AF-A0A4W6CL73-F1
#
_entry.id   AF-A0A4W6CL73-F1
#
_cell.length_a   1.000
_cell.length_b   1.000
_cell.length_c   1.000
_cell.angle_alpha   90.00
_cell.angle_beta   90.00
_cell.angle_gamma   90.00
#
_symmetry.space_group_name_H-M   'P 1'
#
loop_
_entity.id
_entity.type
_entity.pdbx_description
1 polymer ?
#
loop_
_entity_poly.entity_id
_entity_poly.type
_entity_poly.pdbx_seq_one_letter_code
_entity_poly.pdbx_strand_id
1 'polypeptide(L)'
;MATGTSATTNTRLQMDYETKIFPHTGGYGRYNRIVVVFSWFPNFAVMLNLFSDVFYTLIPDSYHCKPDPQLLPSTFLLSNFSRQGYLNLTIPWVNGTGLSHCELFKYPPNTSDFSENVPRERVSCTQGWEYAHVVGLQSNFVTEWDLVCSDYWKIPLQHICFMTGWILGYIFLGTLCDWLGRRQAFLLSVSLSSLFGVAVCLSSSAVVFLLLRLSQGAMLAGVFVSSYVARLELCDPPHRLMVAMVSGFFAVFAELLLPGIAVLCRDWPILQAVATLPLLLLLSYWCCASVFPESPRWLLATAQIPQVKRSLQEFSIRNGICLRDEIYPGETLLSEIDSAYGEDSRPRYHSVLELRQTRVIWKNCLILSFTLFIGTGIQYCFTRNLHSYSTNFYFSYFLRVITGALACIFICLSVNHFGRRGILLLSAIITGLSSLLLLALTQYLHGGLVLVLSVVGLLFSQALAMLSVFFACEVMPTVVR
;
A
#
# COMPACT_ATOMS: atom_id res chain seq x y z
N MET A 1 -62.61 -25.01 7.51
CA MET A 1 -61.55 -25.10 6.48
C MET A 1 -61.25 -23.69 6.02
N ALA A 2 -60.19 -23.09 6.57
CA ALA A 2 -58.86 -23.02 5.91
C ALA A 2 -58.90 -21.99 4.77
N THR A 3 -58.15 -20.89 4.75
CA THR A 3 -56.92 -20.51 5.45
C THR A 3 -56.75 -19.00 5.24
N GLY A 4 -56.67 -18.22 6.32
CA GLY A 4 -56.15 -16.86 6.28
C GLY A 4 -54.62 -16.93 6.28
N THR A 5 -53.98 -16.62 5.16
CA THR A 5 -52.54 -16.39 5.12
C THR A 5 -52.29 -14.93 5.49
N SER A 6 -51.95 -14.74 6.76
CA SER A 6 -51.31 -13.53 7.27
C SER A 6 -50.02 -13.27 6.49
N ALA A 7 -50.07 -12.29 5.60
CA ALA A 7 -48.87 -11.64 5.11
C ALA A 7 -48.27 -10.84 6.27
N THR A 8 -47.54 -11.52 7.16
CA THR A 8 -46.63 -10.89 8.11
C THR A 8 -45.65 -10.05 7.33
N THR A 9 -45.93 -8.77 7.31
CA THR A 9 -45.10 -7.70 6.75
C THR A 9 -43.78 -7.72 7.53
N ASN A 10 -42.80 -8.45 6.99
CA ASN A 10 -41.49 -8.62 7.59
C ASN A 10 -40.61 -7.40 7.31
N THR A 11 -41.17 -6.20 7.52
CA THR A 11 -40.43 -4.93 7.59
C THR A 11 -39.81 -4.85 8.97
N ARG A 12 -38.77 -5.64 9.22
CA ARG A 12 -37.78 -5.28 10.24
C ARG A 12 -37.22 -3.94 9.80
N LEU A 13 -37.67 -2.87 10.46
CA LEU A 13 -37.10 -1.52 10.33
C LEU A 13 -35.58 -1.67 10.47
N GLN A 14 -34.87 -1.56 9.34
CA GLN A 14 -33.42 -1.49 9.33
C GLN A 14 -33.08 -0.17 10.02
N MET A 15 -32.83 -0.25 11.32
CA MET A 15 -32.65 0.91 12.17
C MET A 15 -31.48 1.72 11.62
N ASP A 16 -31.75 2.95 11.17
CA ASP A 16 -30.73 3.77 10.54
C ASP A 16 -29.74 4.28 11.59
N TYR A 17 -28.57 3.65 11.62
CA TYR A 17 -27.53 3.94 12.59
C TYR A 17 -27.08 5.41 12.54
N GLU A 18 -27.03 6.01 11.35
CA GLU A 18 -26.44 7.35 11.17
C GLU A 18 -27.34 8.44 11.72
N THR A 19 -28.66 8.31 11.54
CA THR A 19 -29.64 9.32 11.97
C THR A 19 -30.18 9.05 13.36
N LYS A 20 -30.33 7.79 13.79
CA LYS A 20 -30.95 7.44 15.07
C LYS A 20 -29.97 7.05 16.18
N ILE A 21 -28.86 6.38 15.89
CA ILE A 21 -28.00 5.81 16.95
C ILE A 21 -26.79 6.72 17.22
N PHE A 22 -26.16 7.22 16.16
CA PHE A 22 -24.94 8.00 16.29
C PHE A 22 -25.12 9.31 17.10
N PRO A 23 -26.19 10.11 16.91
CA PRO A 23 -26.39 11.33 17.70
C PRO A 23 -26.53 11.05 19.21
N HIS A 24 -27.22 9.98 19.60
CA HIS A 24 -27.44 9.61 21.00
C HIS A 24 -26.17 9.10 21.71
N THR A 25 -25.13 8.72 20.95
CA THR A 25 -23.80 8.37 21.52
C THR A 25 -22.83 9.55 21.57
N GLY A 26 -23.27 10.75 21.18
CA GLY A 26 -22.47 11.97 21.20
C GLY A 26 -21.87 12.39 19.87
N GLY A 27 -22.31 11.77 18.79
CA GLY A 27 -21.90 12.15 17.45
C GLY A 27 -20.39 12.11 17.28
N TYR A 28 -19.85 13.11 16.56
CA TYR A 28 -18.41 13.31 16.41
C TYR A 28 -17.78 14.01 17.63
N GLY A 29 -18.03 13.43 18.81
CA GLY A 29 -17.59 13.89 20.12
C GLY A 29 -16.08 13.69 20.36
N ARG A 30 -15.64 14.02 21.58
CA ARG A 30 -14.21 13.99 21.94
C ARG A 30 -13.59 12.60 21.80
N TYR A 31 -14.29 11.55 22.23
CA TYR A 31 -13.77 10.19 22.16
C TYR A 31 -13.66 9.69 20.71
N ASN A 32 -14.68 9.90 19.89
CA ASN A 32 -14.65 9.54 18.47
C ASN A 32 -13.49 10.21 17.72
N ARG A 33 -13.23 11.50 18.00
CA ARG A 33 -12.08 12.22 17.44
C ARG A 33 -10.75 11.59 17.84
N ILE A 34 -10.58 11.24 19.12
CA ILE A 34 -9.37 10.60 19.62
C ILE A 34 -9.13 9.26 18.92
N VAL A 35 -10.16 8.41 18.85
CA VAL A 35 -10.08 7.10 18.18
C VAL A 35 -9.73 7.25 16.69
N VAL A 36 -10.33 8.23 16.01
CA VAL A 36 -10.02 8.54 14.61
C VAL A 36 -8.57 8.99 14.44
N VAL A 37 -8.05 9.86 15.31
CA VAL A 37 -6.64 10.27 15.27
C VAL A 37 -5.70 9.07 15.41
N PHE A 38 -5.98 8.18 16.36
CA PHE A 38 -5.18 6.96 16.55
C PHE A 38 -5.27 5.98 15.37
N SER A 39 -6.35 6.03 14.60
CA SER A 39 -6.50 5.21 13.39
C SER A 39 -5.63 5.68 12.22
N TRP A 40 -5.02 6.88 12.26
CA TRP A 40 -4.13 7.37 11.20
C TRP A 40 -2.72 6.77 11.25
N PHE A 41 -2.20 6.45 12.43
CA PHE A 41 -0.87 5.85 12.61
C PHE A 41 -0.68 4.50 11.90
N PRO A 42 -1.67 3.58 11.88
CA PRO A 42 -1.61 2.38 11.04
C PRO A 42 -1.27 2.67 9.58
N ASN A 43 -1.84 3.73 9.00
CA ASN A 43 -1.59 4.06 7.61
C ASN A 43 -0.14 4.49 7.39
N PHE A 44 0.42 5.28 8.30
CA PHE A 44 1.84 5.64 8.29
C PHE A 44 2.72 4.38 8.29
N ALA A 45 2.47 3.45 9.22
CA ALA A 45 3.26 2.23 9.36
C ALA A 45 3.20 1.32 8.12
N VAL A 46 2.00 1.13 7.55
CA VAL A 46 1.81 0.34 6.34
C VAL A 46 2.53 0.98 5.15
N MET A 47 2.39 2.29 4.97
CA MET A 47 2.96 3.00 3.81
C MET A 47 4.47 3.05 3.86
N LEU A 48 5.06 3.17 5.06
CA LEU A 48 6.50 3.07 5.25
C LEU A 48 7.04 1.72 4.75
N ASN A 49 6.35 0.61 5.06
CA ASN A 49 6.73 -0.74 4.57
C ASN A 49 6.46 -0.93 3.07
N LEU A 50 5.35 -0.39 2.55
CA LEU A 50 5.01 -0.48 1.12
C LEU A 50 6.07 0.21 0.26
N PHE A 51 6.44 1.45 0.59
CA PHE A 51 7.35 2.24 -0.22
C PHE A 51 8.83 1.88 -0.01
N SER A 52 9.19 1.22 1.11
CA SER A 52 10.54 0.68 1.33
C SER A 52 10.99 -0.30 0.23
N ASP A 53 10.04 -0.96 -0.42
CA ASP A 53 10.26 -1.93 -1.50
C ASP A 53 11.10 -1.37 -2.65
N VAL A 54 10.91 -0.08 -2.96
CA VAL A 54 11.63 0.61 -4.04
C VAL A 54 13.14 0.67 -3.73
N PHE A 55 13.52 0.86 -2.47
CA PHE A 55 14.92 0.92 -2.06
C PHE A 55 15.59 -0.46 -2.05
N TYR A 56 14.83 -1.52 -1.78
CA TYR A 56 15.34 -2.89 -1.80
C TYR A 56 15.67 -3.36 -3.22
N THR A 57 14.83 -3.01 -4.19
CA THR A 57 14.91 -3.51 -5.57
C THR A 57 15.63 -2.60 -6.55
N LEU A 58 16.04 -1.40 -6.13
CA LEU A 58 16.71 -0.47 -7.02
C LEU A 58 18.05 -1.04 -7.48
N ILE A 59 18.25 -1.07 -8.80
CA ILE A 59 19.51 -1.48 -9.40
C ILE A 59 20.45 -0.27 -9.41
N PRO A 60 21.70 -0.40 -8.95
CA PRO A 60 22.67 0.68 -9.02
C PRO A 60 22.94 1.11 -10.47
N ASP A 61 23.09 2.41 -10.70
CA ASP A 61 23.26 2.99 -12.05
C ASP A 61 24.52 2.47 -12.77
N SER A 62 25.55 2.10 -12.01
CA SER A 62 26.75 1.47 -12.54
C SER A 62 27.20 0.31 -11.65
N TYR A 63 27.50 -0.80 -12.30
CA TYR A 63 28.05 -1.99 -11.67
C TYR A 63 28.85 -2.76 -12.71
N HIS A 64 29.86 -3.49 -12.30
CA HIS A 64 30.70 -4.27 -13.22
C HIS A 64 31.14 -5.55 -12.55
N CYS A 65 31.54 -6.52 -13.35
CA CYS A 65 31.97 -7.80 -12.80
C CYS A 65 33.26 -7.66 -12.01
N LYS A 66 33.34 -8.36 -10.87
CA LYS A 66 34.57 -8.43 -10.10
C LYS A 66 35.61 -9.18 -10.93
N PRO A 67 36.80 -8.60 -11.17
CA PRO A 67 37.85 -9.28 -11.93
C PRO A 67 38.24 -10.61 -11.28
N ASP A 68 38.42 -11.65 -12.10
CA ASP A 68 38.85 -12.98 -11.65
C ASP A 68 40.33 -13.22 -12.00
N PRO A 69 41.23 -13.30 -11.00
CA PRO A 69 42.63 -13.63 -11.20
C PRO A 69 42.87 -14.98 -11.89
N GLN A 70 41.94 -15.93 -11.77
CA GLN A 70 42.08 -17.26 -12.38
C GLN A 70 41.89 -17.23 -13.91
N LEU A 71 41.24 -16.19 -14.44
CA LEU A 71 41.02 -15.99 -15.87
C LEU A 71 42.18 -15.23 -16.54
N LEU A 72 43.16 -14.79 -15.74
CA LEU A 72 44.34 -14.05 -16.16
C LEU A 72 45.58 -14.97 -16.20
N PRO A 73 46.57 -14.69 -17.07
CA PRO A 73 47.81 -15.46 -17.11
C PRO A 73 48.62 -15.27 -15.82
N SER A 74 49.39 -16.30 -15.44
CA SER A 74 50.14 -16.35 -14.17
C SER A 74 51.22 -15.26 -14.02
N THR A 75 51.60 -14.59 -15.10
CA THR A 75 52.51 -13.43 -15.10
C THR A 75 51.87 -12.14 -14.58
N PHE A 76 50.55 -12.13 -14.35
CA PHE A 76 49.77 -10.99 -13.89
C PHE A 76 49.88 -10.82 -12.35
N LEU A 77 51.07 -10.50 -11.84
CA LEU A 77 51.19 -10.00 -10.47
C LEU A 77 50.57 -8.59 -10.41
N LEU A 78 49.63 -8.39 -9.48
CA LEU A 78 48.72 -7.24 -9.32
C LEU A 78 49.38 -5.84 -9.20
N SER A 79 50.71 -5.71 -9.29
CA SER A 79 51.44 -4.55 -8.75
C SER A 79 51.73 -3.41 -9.74
N ASN A 80 51.53 -3.56 -11.06
CA ASN A 80 52.02 -2.58 -12.04
C ASN A 80 50.95 -1.82 -12.85
N PHE A 81 49.66 -2.11 -12.69
CA PHE A 81 48.59 -1.45 -13.46
C PHE A 81 47.77 -0.47 -12.62
N SER A 82 47.34 0.63 -13.24
CA SER A 82 46.31 1.49 -12.66
C SER A 82 44.98 0.72 -12.60
N ARG A 83 44.12 1.04 -11.61
CA ARG A 83 42.81 0.38 -11.43
C ARG A 83 41.97 0.37 -12.72
N GLN A 84 41.98 1.47 -13.49
CA GLN A 84 41.27 1.55 -14.77
C GLN A 84 41.91 0.70 -15.86
N GLY A 85 43.25 0.65 -15.94
CA GLY A 85 43.95 -0.20 -16.89
C GLY A 85 43.65 -1.68 -16.64
N TYR A 86 43.57 -2.08 -15.37
CA TYR A 86 43.17 -3.43 -14.98
C TYR A 86 41.75 -3.77 -15.43
N LEU A 87 40.77 -2.90 -15.14
CA LEU A 87 39.38 -3.12 -15.52
C LEU A 87 39.19 -3.24 -17.04
N ASN A 88 39.87 -2.41 -17.84
CA ASN A 88 39.80 -2.47 -19.30
C ASN A 88 40.41 -3.76 -19.89
N LEU A 89 41.37 -4.37 -19.19
CA LEU A 89 41.97 -5.65 -19.59
C LEU A 89 41.08 -6.84 -19.22
N THR A 90 40.33 -6.74 -18.13
CA THR A 90 39.52 -7.85 -17.60
C THR A 90 38.08 -7.86 -18.08
N ILE A 91 37.51 -6.69 -18.40
CA ILE A 91 36.08 -6.54 -18.69
C ILE A 91 35.93 -5.97 -20.10
N PRO A 92 35.08 -6.57 -20.97
CA PRO A 92 34.83 -6.06 -22.31
C PRO A 92 34.13 -4.70 -22.27
N TRP A 93 34.51 -3.83 -23.20
CA TRP A 93 33.83 -2.57 -23.43
C TRP A 93 32.63 -2.76 -24.35
N VAL A 94 31.48 -2.22 -23.96
CA VAL A 94 30.24 -2.23 -24.74
C VAL A 94 29.94 -0.81 -25.21
N ASN A 95 29.76 -0.66 -26.52
CA ASN A 95 29.52 0.64 -27.15
C ASN A 95 28.27 1.32 -26.56
N GLY A 96 28.46 2.51 -25.97
CA GLY A 96 27.39 3.33 -25.42
C GLY A 96 27.09 3.12 -23.93
N THR A 97 27.48 2.00 -23.32
CA THR A 97 27.22 1.69 -21.90
C THR A 97 28.48 1.62 -21.03
N GLY A 98 29.67 1.61 -21.63
CA GLY A 98 30.93 1.52 -20.90
C GLY A 98 31.37 0.07 -20.69
N LEU A 99 31.85 -0.26 -19.48
CA LEU A 99 32.25 -1.62 -19.12
C LEU A 99 31.03 -2.57 -19.16
N SER A 100 31.24 -3.82 -19.61
CA SER A 100 30.20 -4.85 -19.59
C SER A 100 29.77 -5.18 -18.17
N HIS A 101 28.46 -5.28 -17.98
CA HIS A 101 27.84 -5.62 -16.70
C HIS A 101 27.89 -7.12 -16.38
N CYS A 102 28.08 -7.99 -17.39
CA CYS A 102 27.79 -9.43 -17.25
C CYS A 102 28.86 -10.35 -17.85
N GLU A 103 29.92 -9.79 -18.44
CA GLU A 103 30.96 -10.57 -19.13
C GLU A 103 32.36 -10.21 -18.61
N LEU A 104 33.26 -11.18 -18.64
CA LEU A 104 34.69 -11.06 -18.38
C LEU A 104 35.49 -11.60 -19.57
N PHE A 105 36.71 -11.10 -19.74
CA PHE A 105 37.68 -11.68 -20.66
C PHE A 105 38.42 -12.84 -19.98
N LYS A 106 38.52 -13.96 -20.70
CA LYS A 106 39.33 -15.11 -20.36
C LYS A 106 40.51 -15.19 -21.31
N TYR A 107 41.71 -15.21 -20.74
CA TYR A 107 42.96 -15.27 -21.47
C TYR A 107 43.45 -16.71 -21.60
N PRO A 108 44.09 -17.06 -22.73
CA PRO A 108 44.79 -18.34 -22.86
C PRO A 108 45.96 -18.43 -21.86
N PRO A 109 46.21 -19.61 -21.25
CA PRO A 109 47.16 -19.77 -20.14
C PRO A 109 48.63 -19.54 -20.50
N ASN A 110 48.98 -19.59 -21.80
CA ASN A 110 50.38 -19.57 -22.28
C ASN A 110 50.78 -18.27 -22.99
N THR A 111 50.01 -17.18 -22.83
CA THR A 111 50.28 -15.93 -23.54
C THR A 111 50.89 -14.88 -22.60
N SER A 112 52.07 -14.39 -22.98
CA SER A 112 52.80 -13.31 -22.30
C SER A 112 52.67 -11.96 -23.00
N ASP A 113 52.04 -11.94 -24.18
CA ASP A 113 51.80 -10.74 -24.98
C ASP A 113 50.40 -10.19 -24.68
N PHE A 114 50.27 -8.88 -24.49
CA PHE A 114 49.03 -8.22 -24.01
C PHE A 114 48.48 -7.22 -25.03
N SER A 115 48.89 -7.33 -26.29
CA SER A 115 48.35 -6.52 -27.37
C SER A 115 46.86 -6.83 -27.63
N GLU A 116 46.12 -5.90 -28.23
CA GLU A 116 44.70 -6.08 -28.59
C GLU A 116 44.44 -7.33 -29.46
N ASN A 117 45.49 -7.90 -30.04
CA ASN A 117 45.50 -9.02 -30.97
C ASN A 117 45.44 -10.41 -30.30
N VAL A 118 45.45 -10.49 -28.96
CA VAL A 118 45.29 -11.77 -28.26
C VAL A 118 43.84 -12.24 -28.36
N PRO A 119 43.57 -13.51 -28.73
CA PRO A 119 42.22 -14.05 -28.71
C PRO A 119 41.72 -14.12 -27.26
N ARG A 120 40.74 -13.26 -26.95
CA ARG A 120 40.07 -13.19 -25.64
C ARG A 120 38.70 -13.85 -25.76
N GLU A 121 38.47 -14.91 -24.99
CA GLU A 121 37.15 -15.52 -24.87
C GLU A 121 36.29 -14.68 -23.90
N ARG A 122 35.00 -14.52 -24.18
CA ARG A 122 34.07 -13.86 -23.24
C ARG A 122 33.37 -14.92 -22.40
N VAL A 123 33.42 -14.76 -21.09
CA VAL A 123 32.80 -15.68 -20.13
C VAL A 123 31.90 -14.91 -19.16
N SER A 124 30.90 -15.59 -18.61
CA SER A 124 30.06 -15.03 -17.54
C SER A 124 30.88 -14.75 -16.29
N CYS A 125 30.38 -13.84 -15.47
CA CYS A 125 31.09 -13.40 -14.27
C CYS A 125 31.13 -14.50 -13.19
N THR A 126 32.32 -14.73 -12.63
CA THR A 126 32.63 -15.88 -11.77
C THR A 126 32.79 -15.50 -10.30
N GLN A 127 33.25 -14.28 -10.00
CA GLN A 127 33.59 -13.80 -8.65
C GLN A 127 32.60 -12.73 -8.12
N GLY A 128 31.39 -12.66 -8.69
CA GLY A 128 30.37 -11.68 -8.33
C GLY A 128 30.56 -10.31 -9.01
N TRP A 129 29.96 -9.27 -8.42
CA TRP A 129 29.92 -7.92 -8.98
C TRP A 129 30.44 -6.87 -7.99
N GLU A 130 31.00 -5.78 -8.53
CA GLU A 130 31.26 -4.55 -7.81
C GLU A 130 30.20 -3.52 -8.21
N TYR A 131 29.42 -3.07 -7.23
CA TYR A 131 28.38 -2.07 -7.42
C TYR A 131 28.87 -0.68 -7.03
N ALA A 132 28.48 0.34 -7.78
CA ALA A 132 28.56 1.72 -7.30
C ALA A 132 27.53 1.95 -6.17
N HIS A 133 27.66 3.08 -5.49
CA HIS A 133 26.80 3.43 -4.37
C HIS A 133 25.31 3.29 -4.72
N VAL A 134 24.58 2.53 -3.90
CA VAL A 134 23.13 2.39 -3.98
C VAL A 134 22.49 3.67 -3.45
N VAL A 135 21.37 4.10 -4.03
CA VAL A 135 20.70 5.35 -3.65
C VAL A 135 20.26 5.30 -2.18
N GLY A 136 21.02 5.99 -1.33
CA GLY A 136 20.78 6.07 0.11
C GLY A 136 21.18 4.83 0.92
N LEU A 137 21.71 3.78 0.29
CA LEU A 137 22.11 2.54 0.97
C LEU A 137 23.55 2.12 0.57
N GLN A 138 24.20 1.34 1.43
CA GLN A 138 25.47 0.67 1.14
C GLN A 138 25.24 -0.69 0.50
N SER A 139 24.25 -1.45 0.98
CA SER A 139 23.77 -2.69 0.36
C SER A 139 22.24 -2.74 0.30
N ASN A 140 21.72 -3.40 -0.73
CA ASN A 140 20.30 -3.73 -0.85
C ASN A 140 20.10 -5.20 -1.28
N PHE A 141 18.85 -5.62 -1.40
CA PHE A 141 18.48 -6.98 -1.82
C PHE A 141 19.13 -7.38 -3.15
N VAL A 142 19.38 -6.44 -4.07
CA VAL A 142 20.07 -6.71 -5.33
C VAL A 142 21.56 -6.98 -5.12
N THR A 143 22.25 -6.12 -4.36
CA THR A 143 23.70 -6.21 -4.17
C THR A 143 24.11 -7.30 -3.17
N GLU A 144 23.24 -7.68 -2.23
CA GLU A 144 23.53 -8.71 -1.23
C GLU A 144 23.62 -10.12 -1.84
N TRP A 145 22.77 -10.40 -2.83
CA TRP A 145 22.67 -11.71 -3.50
C TRP A 145 23.00 -11.65 -4.98
N ASP A 146 23.68 -10.60 -5.43
CA ASP A 146 24.18 -10.46 -6.81
C ASP A 146 23.09 -10.69 -7.89
N LEU A 147 21.91 -10.08 -7.71
CA LEU A 147 20.70 -10.36 -8.51
C LEU A 147 20.67 -9.62 -9.85
N VAL A 148 21.77 -9.67 -10.60
CA VAL A 148 21.92 -9.06 -11.92
C VAL A 148 22.15 -10.13 -12.99
N CYS A 149 22.17 -9.73 -14.26
CA CYS A 149 22.47 -10.63 -15.39
C CYS A 149 21.52 -11.86 -15.43
N SER A 150 22.04 -13.09 -15.24
CA SER A 150 21.23 -14.31 -15.27
C SER A 150 20.17 -14.38 -14.17
N ASP A 151 20.37 -13.69 -13.05
CA ASP A 151 19.46 -13.69 -11.91
C ASP A 151 18.57 -12.44 -11.81
N TYR A 152 18.67 -11.53 -12.78
CA TYR A 152 17.88 -10.30 -12.85
C TYR A 152 16.37 -10.53 -12.69
N TRP A 153 15.84 -11.65 -13.22
CA TRP A 153 14.41 -11.98 -13.17
C TRP A 153 13.84 -12.06 -11.74
N LYS A 154 14.69 -12.26 -10.72
CA LYS A 154 14.29 -12.29 -9.31
C LYS A 154 13.86 -10.92 -8.77
N ILE A 155 14.37 -9.82 -9.34
CA ILE A 155 14.01 -8.45 -8.94
C ILE A 155 12.54 -8.14 -9.28
N PRO A 156 12.06 -8.23 -10.54
CA PRO A 156 10.65 -8.02 -10.83
C PRO A 156 9.76 -9.10 -10.21
N LEU A 157 10.27 -10.34 -10.04
CA LEU A 157 9.54 -11.38 -9.31
C LEU A 157 9.25 -10.97 -7.87
N GLN A 158 10.20 -10.31 -7.19
CA GLN A 158 9.99 -9.79 -5.84
C GLN A 158 8.79 -8.84 -5.78
N HIS A 159 8.71 -7.88 -6.69
CA HIS A 159 7.61 -6.95 -6.75
C HIS A 159 6.26 -7.65 -7.04
N ILE A 160 6.27 -8.62 -7.97
CA ILE A 160 5.10 -9.46 -8.27
C ILE A 160 4.67 -10.24 -7.02
N CYS A 161 5.59 -10.89 -6.32
CA CYS A 161 5.31 -11.66 -5.11
C CYS A 161 4.73 -10.75 -4.01
N PHE A 162 5.32 -9.57 -3.78
CA PHE A 162 4.84 -8.63 -2.78
C PHE A 162 3.42 -8.15 -3.11
N MET A 163 3.17 -7.67 -4.33
CA MET A 163 1.84 -7.20 -4.78
C MET A 163 0.81 -8.33 -4.85
N THR A 164 1.21 -9.54 -5.23
CA THR A 164 0.33 -10.73 -5.14
C THR A 164 -0.06 -11.00 -3.70
N GLY A 165 0.89 -10.88 -2.77
CA GLY A 165 0.63 -10.90 -1.33
C GLY A 165 -0.47 -9.91 -0.95
N TRP A 166 -0.36 -8.64 -1.35
CA TRP A 166 -1.39 -7.62 -1.09
C TRP A 166 -2.78 -8.01 -1.62
N ILE A 167 -2.86 -8.51 -2.86
CA ILE A 167 -4.13 -8.97 -3.46
C ILE A 167 -4.75 -10.11 -2.63
N LEU A 168 -3.95 -11.12 -2.30
CA LEU A 168 -4.41 -12.24 -1.48
C LEU A 168 -4.85 -11.74 -0.08
N GLY A 169 -4.11 -10.81 0.50
CA GLY A 169 -4.43 -10.16 1.76
C GLY A 169 -5.78 -9.43 1.71
N TYR A 170 -6.05 -8.65 0.66
CA TYR A 170 -7.35 -7.99 0.48
C TYR A 170 -8.51 -8.98 0.41
N ILE A 171 -8.33 -10.12 -0.26
CA ILE A 171 -9.39 -11.14 -0.38
C ILE A 171 -9.59 -11.86 0.96
N PHE A 172 -8.53 -12.40 1.55
CA PHE A 172 -8.63 -13.23 2.75
C PHE A 172 -8.83 -12.42 4.03
N LEU A 173 -8.03 -11.37 4.25
CA LEU A 173 -8.15 -10.55 5.45
C LEU A 173 -9.29 -9.54 5.35
N GLY A 174 -9.69 -9.12 4.14
CA GLY A 174 -10.93 -8.36 3.95
C GLY A 174 -12.17 -9.16 4.36
N THR A 175 -12.30 -10.40 3.87
CA THR A 175 -13.39 -11.30 4.30
C THR A 175 -13.32 -11.62 5.80
N LEU A 176 -12.11 -11.84 6.33
CA LEU A 176 -11.92 -12.03 7.76
C LEU A 176 -12.35 -10.80 8.57
N CYS A 177 -12.12 -9.59 8.06
CA CYS A 177 -12.55 -8.33 8.68
C CYS A 177 -14.07 -8.22 8.77
N ASP A 178 -14.81 -8.74 7.79
CA ASP A 178 -16.26 -8.76 7.81
C ASP A 178 -16.84 -9.84 8.76
N TRP A 179 -16.10 -10.93 9.01
CA TRP A 179 -16.54 -12.03 9.86
C TRP A 179 -16.10 -11.92 11.33
N LEU A 180 -14.84 -11.58 11.59
CA LEU A 180 -14.31 -11.47 12.96
C LEU A 180 -14.49 -10.07 13.56
N GLY A 181 -14.74 -9.07 12.72
CA GLY A 181 -14.80 -7.66 13.11
C GLY A 181 -13.51 -6.91 12.80
N ARG A 182 -13.60 -5.58 12.89
CA ARG A 182 -12.54 -4.66 12.47
C ARG A 182 -11.35 -4.73 13.40
N ARG A 183 -11.58 -4.81 14.71
CA ARG A 183 -10.53 -4.83 15.73
C ARG A 183 -9.75 -6.14 15.68
N GLN A 184 -10.44 -7.27 15.67
CA GLN A 184 -9.77 -8.58 15.70
C GLN A 184 -8.93 -8.80 14.45
N ALA A 185 -9.49 -8.50 13.27
CA ALA A 185 -8.76 -8.59 12.00
C ALA A 185 -7.54 -7.65 11.97
N PHE A 186 -7.68 -6.42 12.47
CA PHE A 186 -6.57 -5.48 12.59
C PHE A 186 -5.44 -6.03 13.47
N LEU A 187 -5.76 -6.49 14.69
CA LEU A 187 -4.76 -6.97 15.64
C LEU A 187 -4.05 -8.24 15.13
N LEU A 188 -4.77 -9.17 14.52
CA LEU A 188 -4.19 -10.36 13.89
C LEU A 188 -3.24 -9.97 12.75
N SER A 189 -3.68 -9.05 11.88
CA SER A 189 -2.89 -8.59 10.73
C SER A 189 -1.63 -7.85 11.17
N VAL A 190 -1.71 -6.98 12.18
CA VAL A 190 -0.54 -6.24 12.70
C VAL A 190 0.45 -7.20 13.36
N SER A 191 -0.03 -8.18 14.13
CA SER A 191 0.82 -9.17 14.81
C SER A 191 1.62 -10.00 13.80
N LEU A 192 0.94 -10.54 12.79
CA LEU A 192 1.59 -11.34 11.76
C LEU A 192 2.46 -10.48 10.82
N SER A 193 2.04 -9.26 10.46
CA SER A 193 2.85 -8.34 9.66
C SER A 193 4.15 -7.96 10.38
N SER A 194 4.10 -7.72 11.69
CA SER A 194 5.28 -7.43 12.50
C SER A 194 6.22 -8.64 12.59
N LEU A 195 5.66 -9.84 12.81
CA LEU A 195 6.43 -11.08 12.82
C LEU A 195 7.15 -11.32 11.50
N PHE A 196 6.44 -11.24 10.37
CA PHE A 196 7.05 -11.40 9.06
C PHE A 196 8.02 -10.27 8.73
N GLY A 197 7.73 -9.04 9.14
CA GLY A 197 8.62 -7.89 8.96
C GLY A 197 9.98 -8.09 9.62
N VAL A 198 10.00 -8.58 10.87
CA VAL A 198 11.24 -8.96 11.58
C VAL A 198 11.91 -10.16 10.91
N ALA A 199 11.14 -11.16 10.48
CA ALA A 199 11.71 -12.32 9.79
C ALA A 199 12.39 -11.94 8.46
N VAL A 200 11.89 -10.95 7.72
CA VAL A 200 12.53 -10.43 6.49
C VAL A 200 13.95 -9.93 6.78
N CYS A 201 14.16 -9.27 7.92
CA CYS A 201 15.49 -8.78 8.31
C CYS A 201 16.51 -9.92 8.51
N LEU A 202 16.04 -11.12 8.84
CA LEU A 202 16.86 -12.32 9.11
C LEU A 202 16.97 -13.24 7.88
N SER A 203 16.47 -12.81 6.73
CA SER A 203 16.50 -13.64 5.53
C SER A 203 17.93 -13.89 5.06
N SER A 204 18.27 -15.17 4.86
CA SER A 204 19.61 -15.63 4.47
C SER A 204 19.73 -15.93 2.97
N SER A 205 18.60 -15.97 2.25
CA SER A 205 18.58 -16.21 0.80
C SER A 205 17.49 -15.40 0.11
N ALA A 206 17.70 -15.10 -1.17
CA ALA A 206 16.74 -14.37 -1.99
C ALA A 206 15.36 -15.06 -2.01
N VAL A 207 15.28 -16.39 -2.06
CA VAL A 207 14.00 -17.12 -2.07
C VAL A 207 13.24 -16.97 -0.76
N VAL A 208 13.94 -17.06 0.37
CA VAL A 208 13.33 -16.83 1.69
C VAL A 208 12.83 -15.39 1.80
N PHE A 209 13.60 -14.41 1.32
CA PHE A 209 13.18 -13.02 1.26
C PHE A 209 11.88 -12.85 0.44
N LEU A 210 11.80 -13.45 -0.76
CA LEU A 210 10.60 -13.41 -1.62
C LEU A 210 9.34 -13.94 -0.91
N LEU A 211 9.46 -15.12 -0.28
CA LEU A 211 8.35 -15.75 0.44
C LEU A 211 7.89 -14.92 1.64
N LEU A 212 8.85 -14.42 2.42
CA LEU A 212 8.55 -13.58 3.58
C LEU A 212 7.93 -12.24 3.17
N ARG A 213 8.40 -11.61 2.08
CA ARG A 213 7.78 -10.39 1.53
C ARG A 213 6.36 -10.66 1.04
N LEU A 214 6.11 -11.77 0.35
CA LEU A 214 4.75 -12.15 -0.05
C LEU A 214 3.82 -12.26 1.16
N SER A 215 4.25 -12.99 2.21
CA SER A 215 3.47 -13.14 3.44
C SER A 215 3.29 -11.81 4.18
N GLN A 216 4.33 -10.99 4.29
CA GLN A 216 4.26 -9.67 4.90
C GLN A 216 3.30 -8.75 4.13
N GLY A 217 3.35 -8.73 2.80
CA GLY A 217 2.47 -7.96 1.93
C GLY A 217 1.00 -8.33 2.13
N ALA A 218 0.69 -9.62 2.27
CA ALA A 218 -0.65 -10.08 2.59
C ALA A 218 -1.15 -9.54 3.94
N MET A 219 -0.31 -9.59 4.97
CA MET A 219 -0.69 -9.08 6.29
C MET A 219 -0.82 -7.54 6.31
N LEU A 220 0.06 -6.83 5.60
CA LEU A 220 -0.01 -5.36 5.45
C LEU A 220 -1.32 -4.91 4.81
N ALA A 221 -1.79 -5.61 3.78
CA ALA A 221 -3.09 -5.33 3.17
C ALA A 221 -4.24 -5.48 4.18
N GLY A 222 -4.19 -6.50 5.07
CA GLY A 222 -5.16 -6.64 6.15
C GLY A 222 -5.13 -5.50 7.16
N VAL A 223 -3.94 -5.03 7.55
CA VAL A 223 -3.77 -3.84 8.41
C VAL A 223 -4.39 -2.60 7.74
N PHE A 224 -4.13 -2.43 6.45
CA PHE A 224 -4.67 -1.31 5.68
C PHE A 224 -6.20 -1.33 5.62
N VAL A 225 -6.82 -2.43 5.18
CA VAL A 225 -8.29 -2.52 5.07
C VAL A 225 -8.97 -2.34 6.41
N SER A 226 -8.54 -3.10 7.42
CA SER A 226 -9.19 -3.09 8.73
C SER A 226 -9.15 -1.69 9.38
N SER A 227 -7.99 -1.02 9.33
CA SER A 227 -7.86 0.35 9.86
C SER A 227 -8.61 1.39 9.02
N TYR A 228 -8.63 1.24 7.70
CA TYR A 228 -9.35 2.16 6.80
C TYR A 228 -10.87 2.08 7.01
N VAL A 229 -11.42 0.86 7.05
CA VAL A 229 -12.85 0.63 7.25
C VAL A 229 -13.28 1.04 8.66
N ALA A 230 -12.53 0.65 9.70
CA ALA A 230 -12.83 1.04 11.08
C ALA A 230 -12.95 2.56 11.23
N ARG A 231 -12.01 3.31 10.64
CA ARG A 231 -12.00 4.77 10.70
C ARG A 231 -13.26 5.39 10.10
N LEU A 232 -13.72 4.89 8.96
CA LEU A 232 -14.92 5.41 8.30
C LEU A 232 -16.21 5.03 9.03
N GLU A 233 -16.23 3.88 9.70
CA GLU A 233 -17.38 3.41 10.48
C GLU A 233 -17.55 4.16 11.80
N LEU A 234 -16.45 4.63 12.39
CA LEU A 234 -16.43 5.39 13.64
C LEU A 234 -16.70 6.90 13.45
N CYS A 235 -16.78 7.33 12.19
CA CYS A 235 -16.98 8.71 11.78
C CYS A 235 -18.37 8.91 11.16
N ASP A 236 -18.97 10.06 11.44
CA ASP A 236 -20.20 10.51 10.80
C ASP A 236 -19.98 10.90 9.33
N PRO A 237 -21.03 10.81 8.49
CA PRO A 237 -20.93 11.06 7.05
C PRO A 237 -20.24 12.35 6.63
N PRO A 238 -20.49 13.54 7.23
CA PRO A 238 -19.89 14.78 6.73
C PRO A 238 -18.37 14.85 6.96
N HIS A 239 -17.85 14.16 7.98
CA HIS A 239 -16.42 14.18 8.32
C HIS A 239 -15.62 13.06 7.65
N ARG A 240 -16.27 12.02 7.09
CA ARG A 240 -15.59 10.85 6.48
C ARG A 240 -14.53 11.21 5.46
N LEU A 241 -14.85 12.14 4.56
CA LEU A 241 -13.92 12.58 3.52
C LEU A 241 -12.66 13.16 4.14
N MET A 242 -12.81 14.15 5.03
CA MET A 242 -11.66 14.81 5.67
C MET A 242 -10.82 13.81 6.46
N VAL A 243 -11.47 12.93 7.22
CA VAL A 243 -10.81 11.90 8.02
C VAL A 243 -10.02 10.91 7.15
N ALA A 244 -10.52 10.53 5.98
CA ALA A 244 -9.80 9.70 5.02
C ALA A 244 -8.62 10.45 4.38
N MET A 245 -8.81 11.71 3.97
CA MET A 245 -7.76 12.50 3.33
C MET A 245 -6.64 12.86 4.30
N VAL A 246 -6.94 13.15 5.57
CA VAL A 246 -5.92 13.37 6.62
C VAL A 246 -5.03 12.14 6.77
N SER A 247 -5.61 10.93 6.78
CA SER A 247 -4.81 9.71 6.73
C SER A 247 -3.92 9.64 5.49
N GLY A 248 -4.40 10.12 4.33
CA GLY A 248 -3.59 10.24 3.12
C GLY A 248 -2.32 11.05 3.33
N PHE A 249 -2.39 12.16 4.07
CA PHE A 249 -1.19 12.93 4.42
C PHE A 249 -0.22 12.15 5.33
N PHE A 250 -0.69 11.26 6.21
CA PHE A 250 0.20 10.35 6.96
C PHE A 250 0.92 9.35 6.03
N ALA A 251 0.28 8.91 4.94
CA ALA A 251 0.94 8.08 3.92
C ALA A 251 2.03 8.87 3.19
N VAL A 252 1.69 10.07 2.71
CA VAL A 252 2.62 10.99 2.04
C VAL A 252 3.80 11.32 2.95
N PHE A 253 3.56 11.55 4.24
CA PHE A 253 4.60 11.82 5.21
C PHE A 253 5.54 10.63 5.42
N ALA A 254 5.00 9.40 5.53
CA ALA A 254 5.80 8.18 5.61
C ALA A 254 6.73 8.04 4.39
N GLU A 255 6.18 8.30 3.21
CA GLU A 255 6.91 8.22 1.94
C GLU A 255 7.97 9.33 1.82
N LEU A 256 7.66 10.56 2.20
CA LEU A 256 8.60 11.69 2.16
C LEU A 256 9.80 11.49 3.09
N LEU A 257 9.60 10.84 4.25
CA LEU A 257 10.67 10.55 5.21
C LEU A 257 11.61 9.44 4.76
N LEU A 258 11.12 8.51 3.94
CA LEU A 258 11.78 7.25 3.64
C LEU A 258 13.19 7.41 3.01
N PRO A 259 13.45 8.35 2.07
CA PRO A 259 14.81 8.61 1.59
C PRO A 259 15.79 8.99 2.69
N GLY A 260 15.36 9.82 3.65
CA GLY A 260 16.19 10.22 4.79
C GLY A 260 16.48 9.05 5.72
N ILE A 261 15.47 8.20 5.98
CA ILE A 261 15.63 6.99 6.79
C ILE A 261 16.58 6.01 6.11
N ALA A 262 16.49 5.82 4.78
CA ALA A 262 17.39 4.95 4.03
C ALA A 262 18.85 5.36 4.22
N VAL A 263 19.17 6.65 4.03
CA VAL A 263 20.52 7.21 4.22
C VAL A 263 21.05 6.99 5.63
N LEU A 264 20.18 7.10 6.65
CA LEU A 264 20.56 6.87 8.04
C LEU A 264 20.81 5.39 8.37
N CYS A 265 20.01 4.49 7.80
CA CYS A 265 20.11 3.05 8.06
C CYS A 265 21.31 2.40 7.40
N ARG A 266 21.72 2.89 6.22
CA ARG A 266 22.78 2.35 5.34
C ARG A 266 22.52 0.93 4.81
N ASP A 267 22.09 0.00 5.64
CA ASP A 267 21.84 -1.38 5.25
C ASP A 267 20.33 -1.66 5.14
N TRP A 268 19.94 -2.46 4.16
CA TRP A 268 18.54 -2.81 3.93
C TRP A 268 17.86 -3.58 5.08
N PRO A 269 18.53 -4.49 5.84
CA PRO A 269 17.86 -5.16 6.96
C PRO A 269 17.54 -4.17 8.09
N ILE A 270 18.39 -3.17 8.29
CA ILE A 270 18.18 -2.09 9.26
C ILE A 270 17.01 -1.22 8.80
N LEU A 271 16.95 -0.88 7.50
CA LEU A 271 15.82 -0.15 6.93
C LEU A 271 14.49 -0.90 7.14
N GLN A 272 14.48 -2.21 6.90
CA GLN A 272 13.31 -3.06 7.15
C GLN A 272 12.93 -3.11 8.63
N ALA A 273 13.91 -3.19 9.54
CA ALA A 273 13.66 -3.16 10.99
C ALA A 273 13.04 -1.83 11.42
N VAL A 274 13.58 -0.70 10.94
CA VAL A 274 13.04 0.65 11.21
C VAL A 274 11.65 0.81 10.60
N ALA A 275 11.40 0.29 9.40
CA ALA A 275 10.08 0.29 8.77
C ALA A 275 9.06 -0.55 9.56
N THR A 276 9.51 -1.66 10.17
CA THR A 276 8.67 -2.56 10.97
C THR A 276 8.40 -2.02 12.38
N LEU A 277 9.26 -1.14 12.91
CA LEU A 277 9.14 -0.60 14.27
C LEU A 277 7.78 0.08 14.55
N PRO A 278 7.23 0.95 13.67
CA PRO A 278 5.87 1.47 13.84
C PRO A 278 4.79 0.39 13.94
N LEU A 279 4.92 -0.74 13.23
CA LEU A 279 3.97 -1.85 13.34
C LEU A 279 4.04 -2.54 14.70
N LEU A 280 5.25 -2.71 15.25
CA LEU A 280 5.45 -3.24 16.60
C LEU A 280 4.82 -2.32 17.67
N LEU A 281 4.93 -0.99 17.50
CA LEU A 281 4.28 -0.03 18.40
C LEU A 281 2.75 -0.15 18.37
N LEU A 282 2.15 -0.47 17.21
CA LEU A 282 0.71 -0.69 17.08
C LEU A 282 0.23 -1.95 17.83
N LEU A 283 1.12 -2.89 18.21
CA LEU A 283 0.74 -4.01 19.08
C LEU A 283 0.27 -3.54 20.46
N SER A 284 0.65 -2.35 20.91
CA SER A 284 0.11 -1.74 22.13
C SER A 284 -1.41 -1.55 22.09
N TYR A 285 -2.01 -1.50 20.89
CA TYR A 285 -3.47 -1.42 20.73
C TYR A 285 -4.18 -2.71 21.20
N TRP A 286 -3.43 -3.81 21.35
CA TRP A 286 -3.92 -5.02 22.00
C TRP A 286 -4.34 -4.76 23.44
N CYS A 287 -3.48 -4.10 24.21
CA CYS A 287 -3.72 -3.74 25.61
C CYS A 287 -4.72 -2.59 25.76
N CYS A 288 -4.70 -1.64 24.81
CA CYS A 288 -5.54 -0.45 24.85
C CYS A 288 -6.81 -0.61 24.01
N ALA A 289 -7.77 -1.38 24.54
CA ALA A 289 -9.08 -1.61 23.93
C ALA A 289 -9.83 -0.34 23.51
N SER A 290 -9.58 0.75 24.24
CA SER A 290 -10.22 2.04 24.03
C SER A 290 -9.63 2.88 22.91
N VAL A 291 -8.42 2.55 22.46
CA VAL A 291 -7.75 3.27 21.37
C VAL A 291 -8.27 2.79 20.01
N PHE A 292 -8.58 1.50 19.91
CA PHE A 292 -9.14 0.88 18.72
C PHE A 292 -10.34 -0.01 19.10
N PRO A 293 -11.50 0.60 19.43
CA PRO A 293 -12.71 -0.15 19.77
C PRO A 293 -13.28 -0.85 18.52
N GLU A 294 -14.11 -1.87 18.77
CA GLU A 294 -14.85 -2.52 17.68
C GLU A 294 -15.92 -1.58 17.12
N SER A 295 -16.20 -1.69 15.82
CA SER A 295 -17.17 -0.84 15.14
C SER A 295 -18.60 -1.10 15.64
N PRO A 296 -19.29 -0.13 16.27
CA PRO A 296 -20.66 -0.33 16.71
C PRO A 296 -21.62 -0.54 15.52
N ARG A 297 -21.27 0.00 14.35
CA ARG A 297 -22.00 -0.22 13.10
C ARG A 297 -21.93 -1.67 12.64
N TRP A 298 -20.74 -2.26 12.66
CA TRP A 298 -20.55 -3.66 12.30
C TRP A 298 -21.25 -4.60 13.30
N LEU A 299 -21.16 -4.29 14.60
CA LEU A 299 -21.85 -5.05 15.65
C LEU A 299 -23.37 -5.05 15.47
N LEU A 300 -23.97 -3.90 15.12
CA LEU A 300 -25.39 -3.80 14.84
C LEU A 300 -25.77 -4.53 13.55
N ALA A 301 -24.95 -4.37 12.50
CA ALA A 301 -25.21 -4.99 11.20
C ALA A 301 -25.11 -6.53 11.23
N THR A 302 -24.26 -7.07 12.11
CA THR A 302 -24.15 -8.52 12.38
C THR A 302 -25.10 -9.01 13.48
N ALA A 303 -25.99 -8.17 14.00
CA ALA A 303 -26.98 -8.48 15.05
C ALA A 303 -26.38 -8.94 16.40
N GLN A 304 -25.18 -8.48 16.77
CA GLN A 304 -24.53 -8.79 18.05
C GLN A 304 -25.01 -7.85 19.18
N ILE A 305 -26.30 -7.90 19.48
CA ILE A 305 -26.98 -6.91 20.34
C ILE A 305 -26.33 -6.70 21.71
N PRO A 306 -25.90 -7.73 22.47
CA PRO A 306 -25.26 -7.52 23.76
C PRO A 306 -23.97 -6.70 23.67
N GLN A 307 -23.20 -6.87 22.59
CA GLN A 307 -21.96 -6.14 22.36
C GLN A 307 -22.23 -4.71 21.87
N VAL A 308 -23.25 -4.53 21.03
CA VAL A 308 -23.72 -3.19 20.62
C VAL A 308 -24.05 -2.36 21.86
N LYS A 309 -24.88 -2.87 22.77
CA LYS A 309 -25.29 -2.13 23.99
C LYS A 309 -24.10 -1.69 24.82
N ARG A 310 -23.12 -2.59 25.04
CA ARG A 310 -21.89 -2.27 25.78
C ARG A 310 -21.06 -1.20 25.06
N SER A 311 -20.91 -1.32 23.75
CA SER A 311 -20.16 -0.35 22.94
C SER A 311 -20.83 1.03 22.99
N LEU A 312 -22.14 1.13 22.75
CA LEU A 312 -22.87 2.41 22.80
C LEU A 312 -22.78 3.06 24.18
N GLN A 313 -22.86 2.29 25.27
CA GLN A 313 -22.66 2.77 26.64
C GLN A 313 -21.24 3.30 26.86
N GLU A 314 -20.20 2.61 26.38
CA GLU A 314 -18.83 3.09 26.50
C GLU A 314 -18.62 4.40 25.72
N PHE A 315 -19.13 4.47 24.49
CA PHE A 315 -19.05 5.68 23.67
C PHE A 315 -19.78 6.86 24.33
N SER A 316 -20.96 6.64 24.89
CA SER A 316 -21.72 7.70 25.56
C SER A 316 -21.00 8.19 26.81
N ILE A 317 -20.55 7.28 27.69
CA ILE A 317 -19.85 7.63 28.93
C ILE A 317 -18.60 8.46 28.62
N ARG A 318 -17.81 8.04 27.63
CA ARG A 318 -16.58 8.74 27.24
C ARG A 318 -16.82 10.05 26.50
N ASN A 319 -17.95 10.19 25.82
CA ASN A 319 -18.39 11.46 25.24
C ASN A 319 -19.09 12.37 26.26
N GLY A 320 -19.26 11.94 27.51
CA GLY A 320 -19.91 12.70 28.57
C GLY A 320 -21.43 12.73 28.47
N ILE A 321 -22.02 11.74 27.79
CA ILE A 321 -23.47 11.58 27.62
C ILE A 321 -23.93 10.40 28.46
N CYS A 322 -24.81 10.70 29.41
CA CYS A 322 -25.40 9.68 30.26
C CYS A 322 -26.57 9.04 29.52
N LEU A 323 -26.41 7.81 29.03
CA LEU A 323 -27.49 7.02 28.44
C LEU A 323 -28.53 6.54 29.48
N ARG A 324 -28.58 7.14 30.67
CA ARG A 324 -29.42 6.70 31.79
C ARG A 324 -30.50 7.76 32.10
N ASP A 325 -31.74 7.34 31.83
CA ASP A 325 -33.02 7.83 32.32
C ASP A 325 -33.48 9.24 31.91
N GLU A 326 -33.76 9.43 30.61
CA GLU A 326 -34.84 10.34 30.21
C GLU A 326 -36.19 9.65 30.48
N ILE A 327 -36.66 9.68 31.73
CA ILE A 327 -38.05 9.74 32.26
C ILE A 327 -39.13 8.73 31.74
N TYR A 328 -38.99 8.07 30.58
CA TYR A 328 -39.96 7.13 30.01
C TYR A 328 -39.31 5.79 29.59
N PRO A 329 -39.70 4.65 30.21
CA PRO A 329 -39.12 3.33 29.95
C PRO A 329 -39.52 2.71 28.58
N GLY A 330 -40.31 3.41 27.77
CA GLY A 330 -40.75 2.97 26.44
C GLY A 330 -39.98 3.59 25.26
N GLU A 331 -39.13 4.60 25.51
CA GLU A 331 -38.46 5.40 24.47
C GLU A 331 -36.92 5.34 24.53
N THR A 332 -36.35 4.33 25.20
CA THR A 332 -34.89 4.22 25.25
C THR A 332 -34.35 3.65 23.93
N LEU A 333 -33.27 4.22 23.40
CA LEU A 333 -32.58 3.69 22.21
C LEU A 333 -32.27 2.19 22.36
N LEU A 334 -31.98 1.74 23.59
CA LEU A 334 -31.72 0.35 23.92
C LEU A 334 -32.99 -0.52 23.83
N SER A 335 -34.15 -0.02 24.29
CA SER A 335 -35.44 -0.72 24.13
C SER A 335 -35.93 -0.73 22.69
N GLU A 336 -35.64 0.32 21.89
CA GLU A 336 -35.92 0.29 20.45
C GLU A 336 -35.08 -0.82 19.78
N ILE A 337 -33.79 -0.94 20.13
CA ILE A 337 -32.92 -2.02 19.64
C ILE A 337 -33.48 -3.40 20.05
N ASP A 338 -33.96 -3.56 21.29
CA ASP A 338 -34.57 -4.83 21.75
C ASP A 338 -35.88 -5.16 21.05
N SER A 339 -36.69 -4.16 20.70
CA SER A 339 -37.92 -4.38 19.92
C SER A 339 -37.64 -4.72 18.45
N ALA A 340 -36.60 -4.15 17.85
CA ALA A 340 -36.20 -4.42 16.47
C ALA A 340 -35.45 -5.76 16.33
N TYR A 341 -34.70 -6.15 17.36
CA TYR A 341 -33.92 -7.38 17.41
C TYR A 341 -34.31 -8.18 18.65
N GLY A 342 -35.06 -9.27 18.47
CA GLY A 342 -35.44 -10.13 19.59
C GLY A 342 -34.24 -10.64 20.39
N GLU A 343 -34.44 -10.94 21.67
CA GLU A 343 -33.38 -11.32 22.63
C GLU A 343 -32.51 -12.50 22.16
N ASP A 344 -33.05 -13.40 21.33
CA ASP A 344 -32.36 -14.58 20.76
C ASP A 344 -31.71 -14.33 19.39
N SER A 345 -31.43 -13.08 19.03
CA SER A 345 -30.82 -12.75 17.73
C SER A 345 -29.41 -13.35 17.61
N ARG A 346 -29.28 -14.37 16.75
CA ARG A 346 -27.97 -14.98 16.42
C ARG A 346 -27.17 -14.07 15.48
N PRO A 347 -25.82 -14.06 15.58
CA PRO A 347 -25.00 -13.29 14.68
C PRO A 347 -25.23 -13.71 13.23
N ARG A 348 -25.38 -12.73 12.33
CA ARG A 348 -25.60 -12.95 10.91
C ARG A 348 -24.37 -12.48 10.13
N TYR A 349 -23.77 -13.42 9.40
CA TYR A 349 -22.67 -13.15 8.49
C TYR A 349 -23.17 -13.33 7.06
N HIS A 350 -22.69 -12.47 6.17
CA HIS A 350 -23.08 -12.47 4.78
C HIS A 350 -21.87 -12.81 3.91
N SER A 351 -22.13 -13.51 2.81
CA SER A 351 -21.10 -13.81 1.81
C SER A 351 -21.01 -12.68 0.77
N VAL A 352 -19.80 -12.41 0.27
CA VAL A 352 -19.56 -11.48 -0.85
C VAL A 352 -20.40 -11.83 -2.08
N LEU A 353 -20.66 -13.13 -2.30
CA LEU A 353 -21.47 -13.60 -3.42
C LEU A 353 -22.95 -13.18 -3.34
N GLU A 354 -23.45 -12.84 -2.14
CA GLU A 354 -24.82 -12.32 -1.96
C GLU A 354 -24.98 -10.92 -2.56
N LEU A 355 -23.90 -10.12 -2.64
CA LEU A 355 -23.93 -8.80 -3.27
C LEU A 355 -24.36 -8.85 -4.73
N ARG A 356 -24.10 -9.97 -5.43
CA ARG A 356 -24.53 -10.17 -6.82
C ARG A 356 -26.04 -10.10 -6.98
N GLN A 357 -26.80 -10.42 -5.93
CA GLN A 357 -28.26 -10.33 -5.95
C GLN A 357 -28.74 -8.87 -6.05
N THR A 358 -27.97 -7.92 -5.53
CA THR A 358 -28.29 -6.48 -5.60
C THR A 358 -27.58 -5.83 -6.79
N ARG A 359 -28.24 -5.85 -7.96
CA ARG A 359 -27.69 -5.37 -9.24
C ARG A 359 -27.05 -3.97 -9.17
N VAL A 360 -27.60 -3.07 -8.37
CA VAL A 360 -27.11 -1.69 -8.21
C VAL A 360 -25.76 -1.64 -7.48
N ILE A 361 -25.64 -2.35 -6.36
CA ILE A 361 -24.40 -2.39 -5.55
C ILE A 361 -23.29 -3.07 -6.35
N TRP A 362 -23.61 -4.20 -6.99
CA TRP A 362 -22.65 -4.92 -7.84
C TRP A 362 -22.14 -4.06 -9.01
N LYS A 363 -23.03 -3.33 -9.69
CA LYS A 363 -22.65 -2.39 -10.77
C LYS A 363 -21.69 -1.31 -10.25
N ASN A 364 -22.01 -0.70 -9.11
CA ASN A 364 -21.15 0.33 -8.52
C ASN A 364 -19.79 -0.24 -8.10
N CYS A 365 -19.76 -1.45 -7.54
CA CYS A 365 -18.53 -2.16 -7.19
C CYS A 365 -17.61 -2.35 -8.41
N LEU A 366 -18.16 -2.85 -9.52
CA LEU A 366 -17.39 -3.06 -10.75
C LEU A 366 -16.85 -1.75 -11.33
N ILE A 367 -17.66 -0.69 -11.36
CA ILE A 367 -17.23 0.63 -11.86
C ILE A 367 -16.10 1.18 -10.99
N LEU A 368 -16.23 1.12 -9.67
CA LEU A 368 -15.23 1.66 -8.75
C LEU A 368 -13.93 0.83 -8.74
N SER A 369 -14.05 -0.49 -8.85
CA SER A 369 -12.90 -1.38 -8.99
C SER A 369 -12.15 -1.14 -10.30
N PHE A 370 -12.88 -0.97 -11.41
CA PHE A 370 -12.27 -0.70 -12.72
C PHE A 370 -11.60 0.67 -12.77
N THR A 371 -12.24 1.71 -12.21
CA THR A 371 -11.63 3.04 -12.11
C THR A 371 -10.41 3.06 -11.20
N LEU A 372 -10.42 2.30 -10.10
CA LEU A 372 -9.25 2.11 -9.23
C LEU A 372 -8.11 1.40 -9.97
N PHE A 373 -8.41 0.35 -10.71
CA PHE A 373 -7.44 -0.38 -11.53
C PHE A 373 -6.79 0.53 -12.59
N ILE A 374 -7.58 1.31 -13.33
CA ILE A 374 -7.07 2.29 -14.29
C ILE A 374 -6.24 3.37 -13.59
N GLY A 375 -6.76 3.93 -12.49
CA GLY A 375 -6.11 4.99 -11.74
C GLY A 375 -4.74 4.57 -11.22
N THR A 376 -4.61 3.36 -10.66
CA THR A 376 -3.34 2.83 -10.15
C THR A 376 -2.41 2.34 -11.27
N GLY A 377 -2.93 1.65 -12.29
CA GLY A 377 -2.13 1.12 -13.39
C GLY A 377 -1.47 2.21 -14.24
N ILE A 378 -2.20 3.29 -14.56
CA ILE A 378 -1.67 4.37 -15.39
C ILE A 378 -0.61 5.21 -14.66
N GLN A 379 -0.64 5.28 -13.31
CA GLN A 379 0.39 5.98 -12.53
C GLN A 379 1.81 5.50 -12.86
N TYR A 380 1.98 4.21 -13.10
CA TYR A 380 3.28 3.64 -13.47
C TYR A 380 3.76 4.19 -14.83
N CYS A 381 2.86 4.32 -15.80
CA CYS A 381 3.17 4.89 -17.11
C CYS A 381 3.61 6.36 -17.01
N PHE A 382 2.89 7.18 -16.22
CA PHE A 382 3.29 8.58 -16.00
C PHE A 382 4.63 8.68 -15.26
N THR A 383 4.84 7.85 -14.23
CA THR A 383 6.10 7.81 -13.48
C THR A 383 7.28 7.42 -14.36
N ARG A 384 7.09 6.47 -15.28
CA ARG A 384 8.12 6.08 -16.26
C ARG A 384 8.49 7.23 -17.19
N ASN A 385 7.54 8.05 -17.63
CA ASN A 385 7.83 9.23 -18.45
C ASN A 385 8.65 10.29 -17.70
N LEU A 386 8.52 10.39 -16.37
CA LEU A 386 9.37 11.27 -15.56
C LEU A 386 10.84 10.83 -15.61
N HIS A 387 11.08 9.52 -15.58
CA HIS A 387 12.44 8.96 -15.64
C HIS A 387 13.11 9.19 -17.00
N SER A 388 12.33 9.20 -18.10
CA SER A 388 12.85 9.58 -19.42
C SER A 388 13.29 11.04 -19.49
N TYR A 389 12.68 11.93 -18.69
CA TYR A 389 13.06 13.34 -18.63
C TYR A 389 14.28 13.57 -17.73
N SER A 390 14.34 12.90 -16.58
CA SER A 390 15.49 12.93 -15.67
C SER A 390 15.78 11.55 -15.12
N THR A 391 17.02 11.10 -15.33
CA THR A 391 17.51 9.82 -14.78
C THR A 391 17.71 9.87 -13.27
N ASN A 392 17.65 11.05 -12.64
CA ASN A 392 17.84 11.18 -11.20
C ASN A 392 16.64 10.57 -10.44
N PHE A 393 16.92 9.52 -9.66
CA PHE A 393 15.94 8.82 -8.84
C PHE A 393 15.15 9.77 -7.92
N TYR A 394 15.83 10.66 -7.19
CA TYR A 394 15.19 11.54 -6.21
C TYR A 394 14.23 12.53 -6.86
N PHE A 395 14.56 13.02 -8.06
CA PHE A 395 13.68 13.94 -8.78
C PHE A 395 12.32 13.29 -9.08
N SER A 396 12.33 12.12 -9.72
CA SER A 396 11.10 11.39 -10.05
C SER A 396 10.37 10.90 -8.80
N TYR A 397 11.12 10.50 -7.77
CA TYR A 397 10.57 10.08 -6.48
C TYR A 397 9.79 11.20 -5.79
N PHE A 398 10.44 12.33 -5.49
CA PHE A 398 9.80 13.44 -4.77
C PHE A 398 8.65 14.06 -5.57
N LEU A 399 8.77 14.12 -6.90
CA LEU A 399 7.69 14.62 -7.75
C LEU A 399 6.42 13.77 -7.59
N ARG A 400 6.55 12.44 -7.56
CA ARG A 400 5.43 11.51 -7.34
C ARG A 400 4.80 11.66 -5.94
N VAL A 401 5.62 11.91 -4.92
CA VAL A 401 5.12 12.14 -3.54
C VAL A 401 4.37 13.47 -3.45
N ILE A 402 4.92 14.53 -4.04
CA ILE A 402 4.31 15.86 -4.07
C ILE A 402 2.98 15.84 -4.83
N THR A 403 2.91 15.16 -5.99
CA THR A 403 1.65 15.02 -6.72
C THR A 403 0.60 14.28 -5.90
N GLY A 404 1.01 13.31 -5.08
CA GLY A 404 0.11 12.59 -4.17
C GLY A 404 -0.48 13.51 -3.09
N ALA A 405 0.36 14.37 -2.50
CA ALA A 405 -0.08 15.39 -1.56
C ALA A 405 -1.05 16.38 -2.20
N LEU A 406 -0.74 16.85 -3.41
CA LEU A 406 -1.59 17.76 -4.18
C LEU A 406 -2.93 17.11 -4.56
N ALA A 407 -2.93 15.81 -4.86
CA ALA A 407 -4.15 15.04 -5.11
C ALA A 407 -5.05 15.00 -3.86
N CYS A 408 -4.48 14.78 -2.66
CA CYS A 408 -5.24 14.85 -1.40
C CYS A 408 -5.86 16.24 -1.18
N ILE A 409 -5.08 17.32 -1.39
CA ILE A 409 -5.56 18.70 -1.26
C ILE A 409 -6.69 18.96 -2.26
N PHE A 410 -6.50 18.57 -3.52
CA PHE A 410 -7.49 18.72 -4.58
C PHE A 410 -8.81 18.03 -4.23
N ILE A 411 -8.77 16.79 -3.72
CA ILE A 411 -9.97 16.06 -3.29
C ILE A 411 -10.66 16.79 -2.14
N CYS A 412 -9.92 17.23 -1.12
CA CYS A 412 -10.48 17.93 0.04
C CYS A 412 -11.26 19.19 -0.37
N LEU A 413 -10.69 19.97 -1.28
CA LEU A 413 -11.30 21.22 -1.73
C LEU A 413 -12.46 20.98 -2.69
N SER A 414 -12.36 19.99 -3.59
CA SER A 414 -13.28 19.90 -4.73
C SER A 414 -14.51 19.04 -4.46
N VAL A 415 -14.38 17.95 -3.69
CA VAL A 415 -15.47 16.95 -3.54
C VAL A 415 -16.69 17.50 -2.79
N ASN A 416 -16.48 18.40 -1.82
CA ASN A 416 -17.58 19.00 -1.07
C ASN A 416 -18.40 19.98 -1.92
N HIS A 417 -17.79 20.62 -2.92
CA HIS A 417 -18.48 21.59 -3.79
C HIS A 417 -19.11 20.95 -5.01
N PHE A 418 -18.39 20.07 -5.71
CA PHE A 418 -18.84 19.48 -7.00
C PHE A 418 -19.43 18.07 -6.86
N GLY A 419 -19.41 17.51 -5.64
CA GLY A 419 -19.85 16.15 -5.36
C GLY A 419 -18.84 15.08 -5.78
N ARG A 420 -19.01 13.88 -5.21
CA ARG A 420 -18.08 12.75 -5.37
C ARG A 420 -18.01 12.27 -6.83
N ARG A 421 -19.17 12.08 -7.47
CA ARG A 421 -19.27 11.59 -8.85
C ARG A 421 -18.70 12.56 -9.88
N GLY A 422 -18.92 13.87 -9.67
CA GLY A 422 -18.41 14.91 -10.57
C GLY A 422 -16.88 14.93 -10.60
N ILE A 423 -16.23 14.91 -9.42
CA ILE A 423 -14.78 14.88 -9.32
C ILE A 423 -14.18 13.55 -9.81
N LEU A 424 -14.87 12.43 -9.59
CA LEU A 424 -14.45 11.14 -10.14
C LEU A 424 -14.45 11.15 -11.68
N LEU A 425 -15.49 11.70 -12.29
CA LEU A 425 -15.57 11.84 -13.75
C LEU A 425 -14.50 12.80 -14.28
N LEU A 426 -14.32 13.96 -13.64
CA LEU A 426 -13.33 14.96 -14.03
C LEU A 426 -11.91 14.38 -14.00
N SER A 427 -11.54 13.72 -12.90
CA SER A 427 -10.22 13.08 -12.75
C SER A 427 -9.99 11.98 -13.78
N ALA A 428 -11.01 11.17 -14.09
CA ALA A 428 -10.93 10.17 -15.15
C ALA A 428 -10.73 10.79 -16.54
N ILE A 429 -11.47 11.85 -16.88
CA ILE A 429 -11.35 12.55 -18.16
C ILE A 429 -9.95 13.14 -18.31
N ILE A 430 -9.44 13.85 -17.30
CA ILE A 430 -8.12 14.49 -17.36
C ILE A 430 -7.01 13.43 -17.44
N THR A 431 -7.12 12.35 -16.67
CA THR A 431 -6.19 11.21 -16.74
C THR A 431 -6.16 10.61 -18.15
N GLY A 432 -7.34 10.35 -18.72
CA GLY A 432 -7.51 9.81 -20.07
C GLY A 432 -6.93 10.74 -21.14
N LEU A 433 -7.30 12.03 -21.11
CA LEU A 433 -6.78 13.04 -22.04
C LEU A 433 -5.26 13.18 -21.95
N SER A 434 -4.70 13.24 -20.74
CA SER A 434 -3.24 13.34 -20.55
C SER A 434 -2.54 12.12 -21.13
N SER A 435 -3.08 10.92 -20.92
CA SER A 435 -2.52 9.68 -21.48
C SER A 435 -2.60 9.62 -23.01
N LEU A 436 -3.72 10.06 -23.61
CA LEU A 436 -3.90 10.10 -25.06
C LEU A 436 -3.00 11.15 -25.72
N LEU A 437 -2.86 12.33 -25.11
CA LEU A 437 -1.97 13.38 -25.59
C LEU A 437 -0.52 12.93 -25.53
N LEU A 438 -0.09 12.29 -24.44
CA LEU A 438 1.24 11.67 -24.39
C LEU A 438 1.39 10.62 -25.49
N LEU A 439 0.45 9.70 -25.64
CA LEU A 439 0.54 8.65 -26.66
C LEU A 439 0.66 9.23 -28.09
N ALA A 440 -0.15 10.23 -28.44
CA ALA A 440 -0.21 10.78 -29.78
C ALA A 440 0.94 11.75 -30.10
N LEU A 441 1.40 12.52 -29.12
CA LEU A 441 2.24 13.69 -29.35
C LEU A 441 3.64 13.59 -28.73
N THR A 442 4.01 12.51 -28.01
CA THR A 442 5.33 12.42 -27.35
C THR A 442 6.51 12.67 -28.31
N GLN A 443 6.42 12.26 -29.57
CA GLN A 443 7.49 12.47 -30.56
C GLN A 443 7.58 13.92 -31.08
N TYR A 444 6.50 14.69 -30.96
CA TYR A 444 6.37 16.03 -31.53
C TYR A 444 6.41 17.15 -30.47
N LEU A 445 6.26 16.79 -29.19
CA LEU A 445 6.22 17.73 -28.08
C LEU A 445 7.61 18.05 -27.54
N HIS A 446 7.81 19.30 -27.13
CA HIS A 446 8.98 19.69 -26.36
C HIS A 446 8.97 18.94 -25.02
N GLY A 447 10.15 18.52 -24.53
CA GLY A 447 10.28 17.72 -23.32
C GLY A 447 9.62 18.33 -22.08
N GLY A 448 9.58 19.67 -21.97
CA GLY A 448 8.86 20.36 -20.89
C GLY A 448 7.34 20.12 -20.90
N LEU A 449 6.72 20.02 -22.08
CA LEU A 449 5.28 19.76 -22.18
C LEU A 449 4.95 18.30 -21.84
N VAL A 450 5.81 17.37 -22.24
CA VAL A 450 5.73 15.95 -21.83
C VAL A 450 5.81 15.83 -20.30
N LEU A 451 6.71 16.58 -19.66
CA LEU A 451 6.80 16.64 -18.20
C LEU A 451 5.49 17.15 -17.59
N VAL A 452 4.99 18.31 -18.02
CA VAL A 452 3.75 18.90 -17.48
C VAL A 452 2.56 17.95 -17.63
N LEU A 453 2.38 17.35 -18.81
CA LEU A 453 1.30 16.37 -19.04
C LEU A 453 1.46 15.13 -18.14
N SER A 454 2.69 14.67 -17.92
CA SER A 454 2.96 13.52 -17.04
C SER A 454 2.66 13.86 -15.58
N VAL A 455 3.02 15.05 -15.10
CA VAL A 455 2.72 15.52 -13.73
C VAL A 455 1.22 15.70 -13.52
N VAL A 456 0.53 16.33 -14.47
CA VAL A 456 -0.93 16.53 -14.41
C VAL A 456 -1.64 15.18 -14.43
N GLY A 457 -1.28 14.30 -15.37
CA GLY A 457 -1.82 12.94 -15.44
C GLY A 457 -1.57 12.13 -14.17
N LEU A 458 -0.39 12.25 -13.57
CA LEU A 458 -0.03 11.57 -12.32
C LEU A 458 -0.89 12.08 -11.15
N LEU A 459 -1.07 13.39 -10.99
CA LEU A 459 -1.92 13.98 -9.95
C LEU A 459 -3.37 13.50 -10.08
N PHE A 460 -3.96 13.58 -11.28
CA PHE A 460 -5.36 13.21 -11.48
C PHE A 460 -5.58 11.69 -11.41
N SER A 461 -4.60 10.87 -11.78
CA SER A 461 -4.68 9.41 -11.62
C SER A 461 -4.56 8.98 -10.16
N GLN A 462 -3.75 9.66 -9.34
CA GLN A 462 -3.72 9.49 -7.89
C GLN A 462 -5.03 9.94 -7.25
N ALA A 463 -5.57 11.09 -7.66
CA ALA A 463 -6.86 11.57 -7.17
C ALA A 463 -8.01 10.60 -7.52
N LEU A 464 -8.01 10.06 -8.76
CA LEU A 464 -8.96 9.06 -9.22
C LEU A 464 -8.91 7.80 -8.34
N ALA A 465 -7.72 7.25 -8.11
CA ALA A 465 -7.54 6.06 -7.29
C ALA A 465 -8.01 6.28 -5.83
N MET A 466 -7.58 7.36 -5.19
CA MET A 466 -7.97 7.69 -3.80
C MET A 466 -9.48 7.87 -3.67
N LEU A 467 -10.10 8.60 -4.61
CA LEU A 467 -11.54 8.86 -4.58
C LEU A 467 -12.36 7.59 -4.88
N SER A 468 -11.88 6.69 -5.75
CA SER A 468 -12.52 5.40 -6.00
C SER A 468 -12.55 4.52 -4.74
N VAL A 469 -11.44 4.43 -4.00
CA VAL A 469 -11.39 3.66 -2.73
C VAL A 469 -12.32 4.26 -1.69
N PHE A 470 -12.30 5.58 -1.52
CA PHE A 470 -13.19 6.29 -0.61
C PHE A 470 -14.66 6.08 -0.95
N PHE A 471 -15.03 6.28 -2.21
CA PHE A 471 -16.40 6.17 -2.66
C PHE A 471 -16.90 4.72 -2.63
N ALA A 472 -16.02 3.73 -2.83
CA ALA A 472 -16.35 2.32 -2.63
C ALA A 472 -16.78 2.06 -1.18
N CYS A 473 -16.02 2.55 -0.19
CA CYS A 473 -16.37 2.37 1.21
C CYS A 473 -17.66 3.08 1.63
N GLU A 474 -18.02 4.23 1.02
CA GLU A 474 -19.30 4.89 1.28
C GLU A 474 -20.49 4.13 0.68
N VAL A 475 -20.33 3.54 -0.51
CA VAL A 475 -21.41 2.87 -1.24
C VAL A 475 -21.63 1.43 -0.78
N MET A 476 -20.58 0.73 -0.34
CA MET A 476 -20.70 -0.65 0.11
C MET A 476 -21.38 -0.75 1.49
N PRO A 477 -22.29 -1.72 1.65
CA PRO A 477 -22.95 -1.96 2.93
C PRO A 477 -21.92 -2.42 3.96
N THR A 478 -22.07 -1.98 5.22
CA THR A 478 -21.15 -2.28 6.34
C THR A 478 -20.87 -3.78 6.53
N VAL A 479 -21.80 -4.65 6.12
CA VAL A 479 -21.70 -6.10 6.28
C VAL A 479 -20.70 -6.75 5.31
N VAL A 480 -20.42 -6.11 4.18
CA VAL A 480 -19.57 -6.62 3.10
C VAL A 480 -18.82 -5.45 2.43
N ARG A 481 -18.04 -4.70 3.21
CA ARG A 481 -17.53 -3.38 2.81
C ARG A 481 -16.19 -3.41 2.10
#